data_AF-H6RB66-F1
#
_entry.id   AF-H6RB66-F1
#
_cell.length_a   1.000
_cell.length_b   1.000
_cell.length_c   1.000
_cell.angle_alpha   90.00
_cell.angle_beta   90.00
_cell.angle_gamma   90.00
#
_symmetry.space_group_name_H-M   'P 1'
#
loop_
_entity.id
_entity.type
_entity.pdbx_description
1 polymer ?
#
loop_
_entity_poly.entity_id
_entity_poly.type
_entity_poly.pdbx_seq_one_letter_code
_entity_poly.pdbx_strand_id
1 'polypeptide(L)'
;MRYYEAQGLLEAARGANGYREYHDDAVLRVRQIRHLLDAGLSSDDIAYLLPCATGEGPDLPGCPELLDAMRSRLDRIDDQIGKLARSREALAGYIAAAEQTDADSYPPFDGSDQATAVSA
;
A
#
# COMPACT_ATOMS: atom_id res chain seq x y z
N MET A 1 15.67 7.00 3.44
CA MET A 1 15.94 8.45 3.21
C MET A 1 15.73 8.84 1.76
N ARG A 2 16.52 8.33 0.78
CA ARG A 2 16.38 8.71 -0.65
C ARG A 2 14.96 8.65 -1.22
N TYR A 3 14.19 7.63 -0.87
CA TYR A 3 12.78 7.55 -1.28
C TYR A 3 11.95 8.70 -0.70
N TYR A 4 12.09 9.01 0.58
CA TYR A 4 11.40 10.13 1.23
C TYR A 4 11.84 11.49 0.68
N GLU A 5 13.12 11.66 0.33
CA GLU A 5 13.60 12.86 -0.38
C GLU A 5 12.92 13.00 -1.75
N ALA A 6 12.83 11.92 -2.53
CA ALA A 6 12.20 11.95 -3.85
C ALA A 6 10.70 12.26 -3.79
N GLN A 7 10.03 11.91 -2.68
CA GLN A 7 8.63 12.19 -2.42
C GLN A 7 8.41 13.54 -1.71
N GLY A 8 9.47 14.35 -1.50
CA GLY A 8 9.37 15.64 -0.80
C GLY A 8 9.06 15.55 0.69
N LEU A 9 9.15 14.34 1.28
CA LEU A 9 8.83 14.07 2.68
C LEU A 9 10.00 14.38 3.63
N LEU A 10 11.20 14.50 3.10
CA LEU A 10 12.40 14.79 3.88
C LEU A 10 13.40 15.58 3.05
N GLU A 11 13.95 16.64 3.61
CA GLU A 11 14.98 17.44 2.95
C GLU A 11 16.36 17.11 3.52
N ALA A 12 17.34 17.00 2.64
CA ALA A 12 18.74 16.85 2.98
C ALA A 12 19.52 18.08 2.49
N ALA A 13 20.23 18.74 3.38
CA ALA A 13 21.23 19.72 3.01
C ALA A 13 22.48 19.00 2.49
N ARG A 14 23.28 19.71 1.68
CA ARG A 14 24.61 19.24 1.29
C ARG A 14 25.64 19.90 2.20
N GLY A 15 26.39 19.07 2.93
CA GLY A 15 27.52 19.52 3.74
C GLY A 15 28.70 19.96 2.85
N ALA A 16 29.62 20.73 3.43
CA ALA A 16 30.84 21.19 2.73
C ALA A 16 31.74 20.02 2.25
N ASN A 17 31.58 18.84 2.84
CA ASN A 17 32.25 17.59 2.48
C ASN A 17 31.53 16.81 1.35
N GLY A 18 30.42 17.32 0.82
CA GLY A 18 29.62 16.69 -0.23
C GLY A 18 28.67 15.59 0.26
N TYR A 19 28.62 15.29 1.56
CA TYR A 19 27.68 14.34 2.14
C TYR A 19 26.31 14.98 2.41
N ARG A 20 25.28 14.14 2.58
CA ARG A 20 23.95 14.59 2.99
C ARG A 20 23.94 14.83 4.50
N GLU A 21 23.52 16.02 4.87
CA GLU A 21 23.27 16.41 6.26
C GLU A 21 21.76 16.60 6.42
N TYR A 22 21.20 16.00 7.46
CA TYR A 22 19.80 16.13 7.79
C TYR A 22 19.68 16.98 9.05
N HIS A 23 18.61 17.75 9.12
CA HIS A 23 18.31 18.52 10.32
C HIS A 23 18.00 17.57 11.50
N ASP A 24 18.20 18.04 12.73
CA ASP A 24 18.08 17.21 13.95
C ASP A 24 16.67 16.59 14.12
N ASP A 25 15.64 17.20 13.52
CA ASP A 25 14.27 16.72 13.49
C ASP A 25 14.02 15.59 12.48
N ALA A 26 14.99 15.24 11.64
CA ALA A 26 14.82 14.22 10.60
C ALA A 26 14.47 12.85 11.16
N VAL A 27 14.99 12.50 12.34
CA VAL A 27 14.65 11.25 13.03
C VAL A 27 13.17 11.24 13.44
N LEU A 28 12.70 12.34 14.03
CA LEU A 28 11.29 12.52 14.38
C LEU A 28 10.41 12.45 13.13
N ARG A 29 10.81 13.14 12.07
CA ARG A 29 10.10 13.17 10.80
C ARG A 29 9.95 11.79 10.18
N VAL A 30 11.02 10.98 10.19
CA VAL A 30 10.97 9.60 9.71
C VAL A 30 10.04 8.74 10.56
N ARG A 31 9.98 8.92 11.89
CA ARG A 31 9.03 8.19 12.75
C ARG A 31 7.58 8.54 12.41
N GLN A 32 7.28 9.83 12.24
CA GLN A 32 5.96 10.30 11.82
C GLN A 32 5.54 9.71 10.46
N ILE A 33 6.44 9.75 9.46
CA ILE A 33 6.20 9.16 8.13
C ILE A 33 5.87 7.67 8.26
N ARG A 34 6.63 6.91 9.06
CA ARG A 34 6.38 5.47 9.25
C ARG A 34 5.05 5.20 9.90
N HIS A 35 4.69 5.94 10.95
CA HIS A 35 3.39 5.81 11.60
C HIS A 35 2.22 6.05 10.63
N LEU A 36 2.32 7.07 9.76
CA LEU A 36 1.27 7.36 8.78
C LEU A 36 1.23 6.32 7.64
N LEU A 37 2.38 5.81 7.19
CA LEU A 37 2.43 4.71 6.22
C LEU A 37 1.80 3.43 6.80
N ASP A 38 2.08 3.12 8.06
CA ASP A 38 1.53 1.95 8.77
C ASP A 38 -0.01 2.08 8.94
N ALA A 39 -0.53 3.31 8.98
CA ALA A 39 -1.97 3.60 8.96
C ALA A 39 -2.61 3.51 7.56
N GLY A 40 -1.84 3.19 6.51
CA GLY A 40 -2.33 2.96 5.15
C GLY A 40 -2.45 4.20 4.26
N LEU A 41 -1.85 5.32 4.70
CA LEU A 41 -1.80 6.55 3.92
C LEU A 41 -0.73 6.47 2.82
N SER A 42 -1.01 7.10 1.68
CA SER A 42 -0.05 7.19 0.59
C SER A 42 1.04 8.22 0.89
N SER A 43 2.17 8.16 0.18
CA SER A 43 3.22 9.19 0.31
C SER A 43 2.71 10.60 -0.01
N ASP A 44 1.74 10.73 -0.93
CA ASP A 44 1.10 12.00 -1.27
C ASP A 44 0.25 12.54 -0.10
N ASP A 45 -0.58 11.68 0.51
CA ASP A 45 -1.35 12.05 1.70
C ASP A 45 -0.42 12.48 2.84
N ILE A 46 0.68 11.74 3.03
CA ILE A 46 1.67 12.03 4.07
C ILE A 46 2.34 13.38 3.81
N ALA A 47 2.74 13.70 2.57
CA ALA A 47 3.34 14.99 2.26
C ALA A 47 2.44 16.17 2.62
N TYR A 48 1.13 15.99 2.45
CA TYR A 48 0.12 16.98 2.82
C TYR A 48 -0.09 17.06 4.35
N LEU A 49 -0.01 15.93 5.05
CA LEU A 49 -0.23 15.79 6.50
C LEU A 49 0.94 16.24 7.38
N LEU A 50 2.15 15.97 6.90
CA LEU A 50 3.38 16.07 7.67
C LEU A 50 3.67 17.49 8.20
N PRO A 51 3.29 18.60 7.53
CA PRO A 51 3.41 19.94 8.08
C PRO A 51 2.57 20.19 9.34
N CYS A 52 1.45 19.47 9.49
CA CYS A 52 0.55 19.58 10.65
C CYS A 52 0.91 18.60 11.76
N ALA A 53 1.72 17.58 11.48
CA ALA A 53 2.04 16.49 12.41
C ALA A 53 2.90 16.97 13.59
N THR A 54 2.41 16.74 14.81
CA THR A 54 3.13 17.03 16.06
C THR A 54 3.35 15.76 16.88
N GLY A 55 4.51 15.63 17.54
CA GLY A 55 4.85 14.42 18.32
C GLY A 55 5.25 13.21 17.47
N GLU A 56 5.63 12.12 18.12
CA GLU A 56 6.13 10.90 17.45
C GLU A 56 5.02 10.02 16.89
N GLY A 57 3.95 9.77 17.66
CA GLY A 57 2.67 9.29 17.15
C GLY A 57 1.87 10.54 16.78
N PRO A 58 1.83 10.93 15.50
CA PRO A 58 1.53 12.29 15.15
C PRO A 58 0.09 12.65 15.50
N ASP A 59 -0.08 13.57 16.44
CA ASP A 59 -1.33 14.29 16.61
C ASP A 59 -1.44 15.25 15.42
N LEU A 60 -2.55 15.12 14.71
CA LEU A 60 -2.89 15.92 13.54
C LEU A 60 -3.96 16.93 13.97
N PRO A 61 -3.59 18.14 14.47
CA PRO A 61 -4.56 19.20 14.70
C PRO A 61 -5.34 19.44 13.40
N GLY A 62 -6.63 19.11 13.46
CA GLY A 62 -7.46 18.88 12.28
C GLY A 62 -7.76 20.16 11.52
N CYS A 63 -6.97 20.45 10.49
CA CYS A 63 -7.42 21.31 9.40
C CYS A 63 -8.63 20.65 8.71
N PRO A 64 -9.75 21.36 8.45
CA PRO A 64 -10.92 20.77 7.82
C PRO A 64 -10.65 20.06 6.50
N GLU A 65 -9.82 20.65 5.64
CA GLU A 65 -9.42 20.10 4.33
C GLU A 65 -8.69 18.77 4.49
N LEU A 66 -7.94 18.63 5.59
CA LEU A 66 -7.21 17.43 5.92
C LEU A 66 -8.13 16.30 6.37
N LEU A 67 -9.12 16.61 7.22
CA LEU A 67 -10.12 15.63 7.64
C LEU A 67 -10.91 15.09 6.44
N ASP A 68 -11.22 15.93 5.47
CA ASP A 68 -11.95 15.51 4.27
C ASP A 68 -11.11 14.62 3.35
N ALA A 69 -9.82 14.93 3.18
CA ALA A 69 -8.89 14.05 2.46
C ALA A 69 -8.77 12.66 3.13
N MET A 70 -8.64 12.62 4.46
CA MET A 70 -8.57 11.37 5.21
C MET A 70 -9.87 10.56 5.13
N ARG A 71 -11.03 11.21 5.20
CA ARG A 71 -12.34 10.55 5.00
C ARG A 71 -12.44 9.94 3.60
N SER A 72 -12.08 10.69 2.57
CA SER A 72 -12.07 10.17 1.19
C SER A 72 -11.11 8.99 1.01
N ARG A 73 -9.97 8.98 1.72
CA ARG A 73 -9.05 7.85 1.73
C ARG A 73 -9.66 6.63 2.45
N LEU A 74 -10.31 6.84 3.59
CA LEU A 74 -11.00 5.80 4.33
C LEU A 74 -12.09 5.14 3.48
N ASP A 75 -12.94 5.93 2.83
CA ASP A 75 -14.02 5.43 1.96
C ASP A 75 -13.46 4.53 0.83
N ARG A 76 -12.33 4.92 0.22
CA ARG A 76 -11.67 4.10 -0.82
C ARG A 76 -11.15 2.77 -0.28
N ILE A 77 -10.63 2.76 0.95
CA ILE A 77 -10.16 1.54 1.61
C ILE A 77 -11.35 0.61 1.87
N ASP A 78 -12.45 1.14 2.41
CA ASP A 78 -13.66 0.37 2.69
C ASP A 78 -14.25 -0.24 1.41
N ASP A 79 -14.27 0.52 0.31
CA ASP A 79 -14.67 0.01 -1.01
C ASP A 79 -13.80 -1.15 -1.49
N GLN A 80 -12.47 -1.05 -1.29
CA GLN A 80 -11.52 -2.10 -1.67
C GLN A 80 -11.69 -3.34 -0.79
N ILE A 81 -11.88 -3.16 0.53
CA ILE A 81 -12.22 -4.25 1.46
C ILE A 81 -13.48 -4.96 0.99
N GLY A 82 -14.53 -4.21 0.66
CA GLY A 82 -15.79 -4.79 0.17
C GLY A 82 -15.62 -5.61 -1.11
N LYS A 83 -14.80 -5.13 -2.06
CA LYS A 83 -14.48 -5.90 -3.28
C LYS A 83 -13.71 -7.19 -2.97
N LEU A 84 -12.70 -7.11 -2.12
CA LEU A 84 -11.90 -8.27 -1.73
C LEU A 84 -12.72 -9.29 -0.94
N ALA A 85 -13.61 -8.84 -0.05
CA ALA A 85 -14.50 -9.71 0.70
C ALA A 85 -15.43 -10.51 -0.22
N ARG A 86 -16.05 -9.86 -1.21
CA ARG A 86 -16.89 -10.54 -2.22
C ARG A 86 -16.09 -11.55 -3.05
N SER A 87 -14.88 -11.18 -3.48
CA SER A 87 -14.00 -12.09 -4.22
C SER A 87 -13.62 -13.31 -3.39
N ARG A 88 -13.33 -13.12 -2.09
CA ARG A 88 -13.01 -14.21 -1.17
C ARG A 88 -14.19 -15.16 -1.00
N GLU A 89 -15.39 -14.62 -0.83
CA GLU A 89 -16.62 -15.42 -0.68
C GLU A 89 -16.91 -16.25 -1.94
N ALA A 90 -16.77 -15.65 -3.13
CA ALA A 90 -16.94 -16.35 -4.40
C ALA A 90 -15.93 -17.50 -4.54
N LEU A 91 -14.64 -17.25 -4.26
CA LEU A 91 -13.60 -18.28 -4.29
C LEU A 91 -13.86 -19.40 -3.29
N ALA A 92 -14.29 -19.08 -2.07
CA ALA A 92 -14.66 -20.08 -1.07
C ALA A 92 -15.84 -20.95 -1.54
N GLY A 93 -16.84 -20.35 -2.20
CA GLY A 93 -17.95 -21.08 -2.80
C GLY A 93 -17.51 -22.03 -3.91
N TYR A 94 -16.61 -21.59 -4.80
CA TYR A 94 -16.05 -22.46 -5.85
C TYR A 94 -15.24 -23.62 -5.28
N ILE A 95 -14.42 -23.37 -4.26
CA ILE A 95 -13.65 -24.41 -3.58
C ILE A 95 -14.59 -25.44 -2.95
N ALA A 96 -15.59 -24.98 -2.18
CA ALA A 96 -16.54 -25.89 -1.54
C ALA A 96 -17.33 -26.74 -2.55
N ALA A 97 -17.73 -26.15 -3.69
CA ALA A 97 -18.40 -26.88 -4.76
C ALA A 97 -17.48 -27.90 -5.45
N ALA A 98 -16.20 -27.54 -5.66
CA ALA A 98 -15.20 -28.44 -6.22
C ALA A 98 -14.91 -29.61 -5.28
N GLU A 99 -14.81 -29.37 -3.97
CA GLU A 99 -14.59 -30.42 -2.96
C GLU A 99 -15.77 -31.39 -2.83
N GLN A 100 -16.99 -30.96 -3.13
CA GLN A 100 -18.19 -31.82 -3.15
C GLN A 100 -18.29 -32.67 -4.42
N THR A 101 -17.55 -32.31 -5.48
CA THR A 101 -17.49 -33.08 -6.72
C THR A 101 -16.33 -34.05 -6.59
N ASP A 102 -16.61 -35.33 -6.31
CA ASP A 102 -15.58 -36.36 -6.06
C ASP A 102 -14.41 -36.31 -7.05
N ALA A 103 -13.20 -36.48 -6.51
CA ALA A 103 -11.94 -36.56 -7.26
C ALA A 103 -11.92 -37.67 -8.33
N ASP A 104 -12.86 -38.63 -8.25
CA ASP A 104 -13.02 -39.71 -9.22
C ASP A 104 -13.54 -39.26 -10.59
N SER A 105 -14.06 -38.03 -10.72
CA SER A 105 -14.61 -37.49 -11.97
C SER A 105 -13.66 -36.57 -12.74
N TYR A 106 -12.50 -36.23 -12.17
CA TYR A 106 -11.56 -35.31 -12.82
C TYR A 106 -10.54 -36.08 -13.68
N PRO A 107 -10.63 -36.03 -15.03
CA PRO A 107 -9.54 -36.52 -15.86
C PRO A 107 -8.29 -35.69 -15.54
N PRO A 108 -7.11 -36.32 -15.36
CA PRO A 108 -5.89 -35.59 -15.04
C PRO A 108 -5.66 -34.50 -16.09
N PHE A 109 -5.34 -33.30 -15.62
CA PHE A 109 -4.98 -32.18 -16.48
C PHE A 109 -3.61 -32.50 -17.11
N ASP A 110 -3.60 -33.14 -18.28
CA ASP A 110 -2.38 -33.35 -19.05
C ASP A 110 -2.01 -32.02 -19.72
N GLY A 111 -1.08 -31.29 -19.10
CA GLY A 111 -0.56 -30.03 -19.62
C GLY A 111 0.26 -30.17 -20.91
N SER A 112 -0.10 -31.08 -21.81
CA SER A 112 0.61 -31.38 -23.05
C SER A 112 -0.33 -31.40 -24.26
N ASP A 113 -0.83 -30.23 -24.66
CA ASP A 113 -1.14 -30.03 -26.07
C ASP A 113 -1.03 -28.54 -26.46
N GLN A 114 0.19 -28.14 -26.84
CA GLN A 114 0.46 -27.06 -27.80
C GLN A 114 1.94 -27.08 -28.21
N ALA A 115 2.33 -28.13 -28.95
CA ALA A 115 3.55 -28.13 -29.76
C ALA A 115 3.34 -28.97 -31.03
N THR A 116 2.25 -28.77 -31.75
CA THR A 116 2.05 -29.31 -33.09
C THR A 116 2.42 -28.28 -34.16
N ALA A 117 3.57 -28.53 -34.77
CA ALA A 117 3.91 -28.32 -36.17
C ALA A 117 3.73 -26.92 -36.80
N VAL A 118 4.84 -26.20 -36.94
CA VAL A 118 5.13 -25.45 -38.18
C VAL A 118 6.37 -26.07 -38.82
N SER A 119 6.13 -26.93 -39.81
CA SER A 119 7.10 -27.33 -40.82
C SER A 119 6.76 -26.57 -42.09
N ALA A 120 7.65 -25.70 -42.54
CA ALA A 120 7.84 -25.26 -43.92
C ALA A 120 9.21 -24.56 -44.04
#